data_AF-A0AAW2UV06-F1
#
_entry.id   AF-A0AAW2UV06-F1
#
_cell.length_a   1.000
_cell.length_b   1.000
_cell.length_c   1.000
_cell.angle_alpha   90.00
_cell.angle_beta   90.00
_cell.angle_gamma   90.00
#
_symmetry.space_group_name_H-M   'P 1'
#
loop_
_entity.id
_entity.type
_entity.pdbx_description
1 polymer ?
#
loop_
_entity_poly.entity_id
_entity_poly.type
_entity_poly.pdbx_seq_one_letter_code
_entity_poly.pdbx_strand_id
1 'polypeptide(L)'
;MLSFAGRVQLIKSILSSLQVYWAMAFILPKTVIREIEKRLRSFLWKGCAGVGYAKVSWQQVCRPVSEGGLGICDILALNKSLMSKYLWKVIVADRSSIWVDWIIQYRLRDNSIWTANVRSGPWDWQKLVRLRETLRPCLTYRISSRSSFSLWHDPWHDLGPLIIRFPQGPRHSATSPAAPLSRVIPD
;
A
#
# COMPACT_ATOMS: atom_id res chain seq x y z
N MET A 1 1.29 -37.81 -12.53
CA MET A 1 0.44 -36.99 -11.64
C MET A 1 1.34 -36.25 -10.64
N LEU A 2 1.10 -34.97 -10.39
CA LEU A 2 1.94 -34.18 -9.48
C LEU A 2 1.61 -34.53 -8.01
N SER A 3 2.63 -34.75 -7.18
CA SER A 3 2.44 -35.01 -5.74
C SER A 3 1.83 -33.80 -5.02
N PHE A 4 1.28 -33.97 -3.81
CA PHE A 4 0.77 -32.83 -3.02
C PHE A 4 1.85 -31.78 -2.77
N ALA A 5 3.04 -32.20 -2.36
CA ALA A 5 4.20 -31.32 -2.19
C ALA A 5 4.59 -30.62 -3.51
N GLY A 6 4.57 -31.34 -4.64
CA GLY A 6 4.82 -30.75 -5.96
C GLY A 6 3.80 -29.67 -6.33
N ARG A 7 2.52 -29.88 -6.00
CA ARG A 7 1.45 -28.89 -6.22
C ARG A 7 1.65 -27.63 -5.38
N VAL A 8 2.04 -27.78 -4.11
CA VAL A 8 2.37 -26.64 -3.25
C VAL A 8 3.53 -25.84 -3.84
N GLN A 9 4.59 -26.50 -4.27
CA GLN A 9 5.75 -25.83 -4.85
C GLN A 9 5.42 -25.10 -6.16
N LEU A 10 4.61 -25.72 -7.01
CA LEU A 10 4.15 -25.09 -8.24
C LEU A 10 3.29 -23.85 -7.95
N ILE A 11 2.36 -23.94 -6.99
CA ILE A 11 1.59 -22.78 -6.55
C ILE A 11 2.54 -21.67 -6.07
N LYS A 12 3.49 -21.97 -5.18
CA LYS A 12 4.44 -20.96 -4.69
C LYS A 12 5.19 -20.26 -5.82
N SER A 13 5.65 -21.01 -6.82
CA SER A 13 6.37 -20.46 -7.97
C SER A 13 5.48 -19.55 -8.84
N ILE A 14 4.31 -20.04 -9.27
CA ILE A 14 3.37 -19.28 -10.09
C ILE A 14 2.86 -18.05 -9.34
N LEU A 15 2.57 -18.21 -8.06
CA LEU A 15 2.02 -17.16 -7.24
C LEU A 15 3.05 -16.04 -7.06
N SER A 16 4.32 -16.39 -6.86
CA SER A 16 5.40 -15.41 -6.76
C SER A 16 5.57 -14.61 -8.06
N SER A 17 5.57 -15.25 -9.23
CA SER A 17 5.75 -14.54 -10.51
C SER A 17 4.52 -13.74 -10.94
N LEU A 18 3.33 -14.35 -10.89
CA LEU A 18 2.09 -13.74 -11.33
C LEU A 18 1.66 -12.60 -10.41
N GLN A 19 1.79 -12.79 -9.09
CA GLN A 19 1.40 -11.74 -8.15
C GLN A 19 2.34 -10.56 -8.24
N VAL A 20 3.66 -10.76 -8.27
CA VAL A 20 4.60 -9.63 -8.33
C VAL A 20 4.31 -8.77 -9.56
N TYR A 21 4.09 -9.39 -10.72
CA TYR A 21 3.77 -8.65 -11.94
C TYR A 21 2.48 -7.80 -11.80
N TRP A 22 1.35 -8.42 -11.47
CA TRP A 22 0.07 -7.71 -11.43
C TRP A 22 -0.08 -6.80 -10.21
N ALA A 23 0.45 -7.22 -9.06
CA ALA A 23 0.40 -6.46 -7.82
C ALA A 23 1.38 -5.29 -7.80
N MET A 24 2.36 -5.23 -8.71
CA MET A 24 3.14 -4.01 -8.95
C MET A 24 2.37 -2.98 -9.79
N ALA A 25 1.50 -3.44 -10.69
CA ALA A 25 0.78 -2.55 -11.60
C ALA A 25 -0.51 -1.97 -10.98
N PHE A 26 -1.28 -2.77 -10.23
CA PHE A 26 -2.61 -2.36 -9.77
C PHE A 26 -2.97 -2.86 -8.36
N ILE A 27 -3.91 -2.14 -7.74
CA ILE A 27 -4.61 -2.63 -6.54
C ILE A 27 -5.62 -3.67 -6.97
N LEU A 28 -5.39 -4.94 -6.64
CA LEU A 28 -6.23 -6.03 -7.12
C LEU A 28 -7.62 -5.98 -6.46
N PRO A 29 -8.73 -6.03 -7.23
CA PRO A 29 -10.06 -6.18 -6.66
C PRO A 29 -10.19 -7.49 -5.87
N LYS A 30 -10.87 -7.45 -4.73
CA LYS A 30 -11.09 -8.62 -3.87
C LYS A 30 -11.78 -9.77 -4.61
N THR A 31 -12.64 -9.47 -5.58
CA THR A 31 -13.32 -10.47 -6.43
C THR A 31 -12.32 -11.27 -7.27
N VAL A 32 -11.37 -10.58 -7.92
CA VAL A 32 -10.30 -11.22 -8.70
C VAL A 32 -9.42 -12.09 -7.81
N ILE A 33 -9.04 -11.57 -6.64
CA ILE A 33 -8.25 -12.33 -5.66
C ILE A 33 -8.98 -13.62 -5.28
N ARG A 34 -10.28 -13.54 -4.93
CA ARG A 34 -11.07 -14.73 -4.56
C ARG A 34 -11.17 -15.75 -5.68
N GLU A 35 -11.30 -15.32 -6.93
CA GLU A 35 -11.35 -16.24 -8.07
C GLU A 35 -10.00 -16.93 -8.31
N ILE A 36 -8.89 -16.21 -8.12
CA ILE A 36 -7.53 -16.80 -8.16
C ILE A 36 -7.39 -17.81 -7.02
N GLU A 37 -7.71 -17.44 -5.78
CA GLU A 37 -7.64 -18.33 -4.62
C GLU A 37 -8.50 -19.57 -4.79
N LYS A 38 -9.71 -19.43 -5.35
CA LYS A 38 -10.60 -20.56 -5.66
C LYS A 38 -9.95 -21.55 -6.62
N ARG A 39 -9.29 -21.06 -7.68
CA ARG A 39 -8.56 -21.91 -8.64
C ARG A 39 -7.36 -22.59 -7.99
N LEU A 40 -6.56 -21.84 -7.21
CA LEU A 40 -5.40 -22.39 -6.49
C LEU A 40 -5.82 -23.44 -5.46
N ARG A 41 -6.89 -23.20 -4.72
CA ARG A 41 -7.47 -24.13 -3.75
C ARG A 41 -7.98 -25.39 -4.44
N SER A 42 -8.68 -25.25 -5.56
CA SER A 42 -9.11 -26.40 -6.36
C SER A 42 -7.92 -27.22 -6.84
N PHE A 43 -6.89 -26.57 -7.39
CA PHE A 43 -5.68 -27.25 -7.85
C PHE A 43 -4.96 -27.98 -6.70
N LEU A 44 -4.78 -27.31 -5.56
CA LEU A 44 -4.08 -27.85 -4.40
C LEU A 44 -4.75 -29.12 -3.84
N TRP A 45 -6.08 -29.12 -3.71
CA TRP A 45 -6.80 -30.22 -3.06
C TRP A 45 -7.29 -31.26 -4.06
N LYS A 46 -7.92 -30.85 -5.17
CA LYS A 46 -8.53 -31.75 -6.16
C LYS A 46 -7.55 -32.26 -7.23
N GLY A 47 -6.51 -31.48 -7.53
CA GLY A 47 -5.58 -31.80 -8.63
C GLY A 47 -6.30 -31.94 -9.97
N CYS A 48 -5.69 -32.65 -10.94
CA CYS A 48 -6.28 -32.84 -12.27
C CYS A 48 -7.44 -33.86 -12.29
N ALA A 49 -7.56 -34.71 -11.26
CA ALA A 49 -8.59 -35.75 -11.19
C ALA A 49 -9.95 -35.21 -10.73
N GLY A 50 -10.04 -33.95 -10.25
CA GLY A 50 -11.29 -33.32 -9.83
C GLY A 50 -11.87 -33.84 -8.50
N VAL A 51 -11.32 -34.92 -7.94
CA VAL A 51 -11.78 -35.55 -6.70
C VAL A 51 -11.01 -35.00 -5.51
N GLY A 52 -11.72 -34.39 -4.55
CA GLY A 52 -11.14 -33.89 -3.30
C GLY A 52 -11.91 -32.72 -2.70
N TYR A 53 -11.89 -32.62 -1.37
CA TYR A 53 -12.43 -31.48 -0.62
C TYR A 53 -11.29 -30.77 0.11
N ALA A 54 -11.44 -29.45 0.26
CA ALA A 54 -10.45 -28.66 0.98
C ALA A 54 -10.61 -28.89 2.49
N LYS A 55 -9.61 -29.50 3.11
CA LYS A 55 -9.62 -29.87 4.53
C LYS A 55 -9.32 -28.71 5.47
N VAL A 56 -8.67 -27.67 4.96
CA VAL A 56 -8.17 -26.53 5.74
C VAL A 56 -8.61 -25.22 5.07
N SER A 57 -8.83 -24.19 5.88
CA SER A 57 -9.12 -22.84 5.38
C SER A 57 -7.92 -22.30 4.58
N TRP A 58 -8.17 -21.48 3.54
CA TRP A 58 -7.09 -20.94 2.73
C TRP A 58 -6.16 -20.02 3.54
N GLN A 59 -6.70 -19.26 4.48
CA GLN A 59 -5.91 -18.41 5.39
C GLN A 59 -4.92 -19.22 6.23
N GLN A 60 -5.31 -20.39 6.73
CA GLN A 60 -4.42 -21.25 7.50
C GLN A 60 -3.37 -21.93 6.61
N VAL A 61 -3.71 -22.25 5.36
CA VAL A 61 -2.75 -22.69 4.35
C VAL A 61 -1.69 -21.62 4.05
N CYS A 62 -2.08 -20.34 4.04
CA CYS A 62 -1.18 -19.23 3.78
C CYS A 62 -0.22 -18.87 4.92
N ARG A 63 -0.43 -19.42 6.13
CA ARG A 63 0.46 -19.14 7.26
C ARG A 63 1.89 -19.64 7.00
N PRO A 64 2.89 -19.05 7.67
CA PRO A 64 4.26 -19.56 7.67
C PRO A 64 4.31 -21.04 8.05
N VAL A 65 5.33 -21.75 7.55
CA VAL A 65 5.54 -23.18 7.88
C VAL A 65 5.76 -23.38 9.38
N SER A 66 6.40 -22.41 10.04
CA SER A 66 6.60 -22.37 11.50
C SER A 66 5.28 -22.30 12.29
N GLU A 67 4.21 -21.79 11.70
CA GLU A 67 2.87 -21.68 12.30
C GLU A 67 1.93 -22.81 11.85
N GLY A 68 2.48 -23.88 11.24
CA GLY A 68 1.71 -25.02 10.75
C GLY A 68 0.97 -24.77 9.43
N GLY A 69 1.29 -23.69 8.72
CA GLY A 69 0.80 -23.43 7.36
C GLY A 69 1.67 -24.06 6.27
N LEU A 70 1.32 -23.82 5.01
CA LEU A 70 2.11 -24.28 3.86
C LEU A 70 3.08 -23.20 3.35
N GLY A 71 3.10 -22.00 3.94
CA GLY A 71 3.94 -20.88 3.50
C GLY A 71 3.58 -20.36 2.11
N ILE A 72 2.31 -20.45 1.72
CA ILE A 72 1.81 -19.87 0.46
C ILE A 72 1.46 -18.40 0.73
N CYS A 73 1.99 -17.47 -0.06
CA CYS A 73 1.68 -16.05 0.14
C CYS A 73 0.18 -15.74 0.05
N ASP A 74 -0.34 -15.00 1.02
CA ASP A 74 -1.65 -14.37 0.93
C ASP A 74 -1.59 -13.23 -0.11
N ILE A 75 -2.40 -13.36 -1.17
CA ILE A 75 -2.43 -12.44 -2.32
C ILE A 75 -2.82 -11.04 -1.86
N LEU A 76 -3.79 -10.94 -0.97
CA LEU A 76 -4.33 -9.68 -0.49
C LEU A 76 -3.31 -8.97 0.38
N ALA A 77 -2.65 -9.72 1.28
CA ALA A 77 -1.61 -9.19 2.14
C ALA A 77 -0.41 -8.69 1.32
N LEU A 78 0.03 -9.47 0.31
CA LEU A 78 1.13 -9.08 -0.55
C LEU A 78 0.80 -7.86 -1.43
N ASN A 79 -0.39 -7.80 -2.03
CA ASN A 79 -0.78 -6.62 -2.81
C ASN A 79 -0.84 -5.37 -1.92
N LYS A 80 -1.36 -5.49 -0.70
CA LYS A 80 -1.39 -4.38 0.26
C LYS A 80 0.02 -3.92 0.64
N SER A 81 0.95 -4.84 0.89
CA SER A 81 2.33 -4.48 1.25
C SER A 81 3.10 -3.83 0.09
N LEU A 82 2.96 -4.35 -1.13
CA LEU A 82 3.55 -3.76 -2.33
C LEU A 82 3.01 -2.35 -2.58
N MET A 83 1.69 -2.16 -2.51
CA MET A 83 1.06 -0.85 -2.66
C MET A 83 1.48 0.13 -1.56
N SER A 84 1.69 -0.36 -0.34
CA SER A 84 2.24 0.45 0.75
C SER A 84 3.68 0.89 0.48
N LYS A 85 4.51 0.01 -0.13
CA LYS A 85 5.87 0.37 -0.58
C LYS A 85 5.84 1.44 -1.68
N TYR A 86 4.90 1.37 -2.62
CA TYR A 86 4.75 2.43 -3.63
C TYR A 86 4.31 3.75 -3.01
N LEU A 87 3.34 3.72 -2.11
CA LEU A 87 2.89 4.90 -1.38
C LEU A 87 4.03 5.52 -0.55
N TRP A 88 4.88 4.69 0.06
CA TRP A 88 6.08 5.16 0.74
C TRP A 88 7.02 5.95 -0.18
N LYS A 89 7.27 5.48 -1.41
CA LYS A 89 8.07 6.23 -2.39
C LYS A 89 7.48 7.60 -2.73
N VAL A 90 6.14 7.68 -2.78
CA VAL A 90 5.43 8.95 -2.97
C VAL A 90 5.59 9.87 -1.74
N ILE A 91 5.49 9.33 -0.52
CA ILE A 91 5.67 10.09 0.73
C ILE A 91 7.09 10.66 0.85
N VAL A 92 8.11 9.87 0.49
CA VAL A 92 9.52 10.31 0.48
C VAL A 92 9.82 11.26 -0.69
N ALA A 93 8.87 11.44 -1.62
CA ALA A 93 9.04 12.22 -2.84
C ALA A 93 10.26 11.78 -3.66
N ASP A 94 10.47 10.45 -3.78
CA ASP A 94 11.56 9.87 -4.55
C ASP A 94 11.36 10.09 -6.06
N ARG A 95 11.93 11.19 -6.56
CA ARG A 95 11.85 11.61 -7.98
C ARG A 95 12.67 10.72 -8.93
N SER A 96 13.41 9.73 -8.44
CA SER A 96 14.09 8.75 -9.30
C SER A 96 13.10 7.88 -10.10
N SER A 97 11.87 7.73 -9.60
CA SER A 97 10.80 7.01 -10.27
C SER A 97 9.92 7.98 -11.07
N ILE A 98 9.87 7.79 -12.39
CA ILE A 98 9.00 8.56 -13.32
C ILE A 98 7.53 8.52 -12.86
N TRP A 99 7.07 7.38 -12.36
CA TRP A 99 5.71 7.23 -11.86
C TRP A 99 5.43 8.09 -10.62
N VAL A 100 6.40 8.16 -9.68
CA VAL A 100 6.30 9.02 -8.50
C VAL A 100 6.30 10.48 -8.91
N ASP A 101 7.20 10.85 -9.82
CA ASP A 101 7.28 12.21 -10.36
C ASP A 101 5.97 12.64 -11.05
N TRP A 102 5.41 11.77 -11.89
CA TRP A 102 4.10 12.01 -12.53
C TRP A 102 2.97 12.16 -11.51
N ILE A 103 2.92 11.32 -10.47
CA ILE A 103 1.90 11.46 -9.40
C ILE A 103 2.04 12.79 -8.69
N ILE A 104 3.26 13.18 -8.32
CA ILE A 104 3.46 14.42 -7.58
C ILE A 104 3.07 15.62 -8.46
N GLN A 105 3.51 15.65 -9.72
CA GLN A 105 3.20 16.76 -10.63
C GLN A 105 1.73 16.84 -11.05
N TYR A 106 1.11 15.71 -11.40
CA TYR A 106 -0.21 15.72 -12.03
C TYR A 106 -1.38 15.47 -11.05
N ARG A 107 -1.17 14.63 -10.02
CA ARG A 107 -2.22 14.24 -9.07
C ARG A 107 -2.18 15.03 -7.78
N LEU A 108 -1.01 15.13 -7.14
CA LEU A 108 -0.88 15.85 -5.87
C LEU A 108 -0.78 17.36 -6.11
N ARG A 109 -0.02 17.79 -7.12
CA ARG A 109 0.30 19.20 -7.40
C ARG A 109 0.90 19.84 -6.15
N ASP A 110 0.16 20.73 -5.51
CA ASP A 110 0.55 21.44 -4.28
C ASP A 110 -0.02 20.80 -3.00
N ASN A 111 -0.82 19.73 -3.12
CA ASN A 111 -1.39 19.05 -1.97
C ASN A 111 -0.46 17.96 -1.44
N SER A 112 -0.37 17.86 -0.12
CA SER A 112 0.25 16.69 0.51
C SER A 112 -0.60 15.44 0.26
N ILE A 113 0.08 14.28 0.17
CA ILE A 113 -0.58 12.97 0.17
C ILE A 113 -1.46 12.76 1.42
N TRP A 114 -1.18 13.45 2.52
CA TRP A 114 -1.92 13.37 3.78
C TRP A 114 -3.22 14.18 3.80
N THR A 115 -3.30 15.23 2.98
CA THR A 115 -4.47 16.10 2.85
C THR A 115 -5.22 15.91 1.54
N ALA A 116 -4.65 15.14 0.60
CA ALA A 116 -5.28 14.80 -0.66
C ALA A 116 -6.68 14.21 -0.45
N ASN A 117 -7.65 14.69 -1.24
CA ASN A 117 -9.03 14.25 -1.18
C ASN A 117 -9.17 12.82 -1.74
N VAL A 118 -9.57 11.88 -0.88
CA VAL A 118 -9.75 10.46 -1.21
C VAL A 118 -10.84 10.25 -2.27
N ARG A 119 -11.85 11.13 -2.37
CA ARG A 119 -12.94 11.01 -3.36
C ARG A 119 -12.57 11.60 -4.72
N SER A 120 -11.49 12.38 -4.78
CA SER A 120 -11.03 12.99 -6.02
C SER A 120 -10.14 12.02 -6.78
N GLY A 121 -10.66 11.43 -7.85
CA GLY A 121 -9.90 10.59 -8.78
C GLY A 121 -10.46 9.17 -8.96
N PRO A 122 -9.82 8.39 -9.85
CA PRO A 122 -10.24 7.03 -10.18
C PRO A 122 -10.09 6.07 -8.98
N TRP A 123 -10.84 4.97 -9.01
CA TRP A 123 -11.04 4.06 -7.88
C TRP A 123 -9.74 3.49 -7.28
N ASP A 124 -8.73 3.29 -8.11
CA ASP A 124 -7.39 2.83 -7.79
C ASP A 124 -6.64 3.88 -6.97
N TRP A 125 -6.67 5.15 -7.39
CA TRP A 125 -6.12 6.27 -6.63
C TRP A 125 -6.78 6.40 -5.25
N GLN A 126 -8.11 6.31 -5.18
CA GLN A 126 -8.82 6.38 -3.90
C GLN A 126 -8.36 5.29 -2.93
N LYS A 127 -8.16 4.07 -3.43
CA LYS A 127 -7.65 2.96 -2.61
C LYS A 127 -6.19 3.17 -2.20
N LEU A 128 -5.35 3.70 -3.09
CA LEU A 128 -3.96 4.02 -2.78
C LEU A 128 -3.88 5.06 -1.66
N VAL A 129 -4.62 6.17 -1.77
CA VAL A 129 -4.62 7.23 -0.75
C VAL A 129 -5.12 6.71 0.59
N ARG A 130 -6.13 5.83 0.61
CA ARG A 130 -6.61 5.20 1.86
C ARG A 130 -5.55 4.37 2.58
N LEU A 131 -4.54 3.84 1.89
CA LEU A 131 -3.45 3.09 2.53
C LEU A 131 -2.59 3.98 3.44
N ARG A 132 -2.61 5.31 3.26
CA ARG A 132 -1.85 6.24 4.10
C ARG A 132 -2.24 6.12 5.57
N GLU A 133 -3.51 5.87 5.88
CA GLU A 133 -3.99 5.73 7.26
C GLU A 133 -3.44 4.45 7.92
N THR A 134 -3.19 3.40 7.13
CA THR A 134 -2.52 2.18 7.64
C THR A 134 -1.03 2.42 7.86
N LEU A 135 -0.40 3.23 7.00
CA LEU A 135 1.03 3.51 7.10
C LEU A 135 1.36 4.53 8.19
N ARG A 136 0.48 5.51 8.45
CA ARG A 136 0.73 6.64 9.36
C ARG A 136 1.35 6.24 10.72
N PRO A 137 0.85 5.21 11.44
CA PRO A 137 1.42 4.85 12.73
C PRO A 137 2.84 4.27 12.64
N CYS A 138 3.24 3.81 11.46
CA CYS A 138 4.55 3.20 11.22
C CYS A 138 5.60 4.20 10.72
N LEU A 139 5.24 5.49 10.57
CA LEU A 139 6.12 6.52 10.02
C LEU A 139 6.56 7.49 11.10
N THR A 140 7.86 7.70 11.19
CA THR A 140 8.49 8.74 12.00
C THR A 140 9.16 9.75 11.09
N TYR A 141 8.92 11.03 11.32
CA TYR A 141 9.48 12.10 10.51
C TYR A 141 10.70 12.70 11.19
N ARG A 142 11.77 12.89 10.43
CA ARG A 142 12.94 13.67 10.85
C ARG A 142 12.94 14.97 10.08
N ILE A 143 12.60 16.05 10.77
CA ILE A 143 12.64 17.40 10.21
C ILE A 143 14.11 17.81 10.12
N SER A 144 14.53 18.29 8.95
CA SER A 144 15.84 18.92 8.78
C SER A 144 15.65 20.25 8.07
N SER A 145 16.57 21.20 8.25
CA SER A 145 16.47 22.55 7.68
C SER A 145 16.29 22.59 6.15
N ARG A 146 16.74 21.54 5.43
CA ARG A 146 16.60 21.38 3.97
C ARG A 146 15.31 20.68 3.54
N SER A 147 14.43 20.32 4.47
CA SER A 147 13.24 19.55 4.15
C SER A 147 12.14 20.43 3.53
N SER A 148 11.48 19.92 2.49
CA SER A 148 10.35 20.56 1.81
C SER A 148 9.00 20.25 2.45
N PHE A 149 8.97 19.89 3.74
CA PHE A 149 7.73 19.57 4.44
C PHE A 149 6.82 20.80 4.55
N SER A 150 5.55 20.63 4.21
CA SER A 150 4.52 21.64 4.41
C SER A 150 4.15 21.73 5.88
N LEU A 151 4.22 22.95 6.44
CA LEU A 151 3.82 23.21 7.83
C LEU A 151 2.38 22.75 8.13
N TRP A 152 1.46 22.97 7.19
CA TRP A 152 0.03 22.76 7.41
C TRP A 152 -0.46 21.37 7.00
N HIS A 153 0.12 20.84 5.93
CA HIS A 153 -0.43 19.66 5.26
C HIS A 153 0.32 18.36 5.59
N ASP A 154 1.56 18.43 6.08
CA ASP A 154 2.33 17.24 6.44
C ASP A 154 2.24 16.90 7.93
N PRO A 155 2.26 15.60 8.28
CA PRO A 155 2.19 15.12 9.67
C PRO A 155 3.56 15.13 10.33
N TRP A 156 4.16 16.31 10.50
CA TRP A 156 5.45 16.45 11.18
C TRP A 156 5.32 16.46 12.72
N HIS A 157 4.11 16.65 13.24
CA HIS A 157 3.78 16.66 14.66
C HIS A 157 2.90 15.44 15.02
N ASP A 158 2.93 14.99 16.28
CA ASP A 158 2.14 13.83 16.75
C ASP A 158 0.63 14.00 16.55
N LEU A 159 0.17 15.25 16.51
CA LEU A 159 -1.21 15.63 16.23
C LEU A 159 -1.62 15.44 14.76
N GLY A 160 -0.66 15.16 13.87
CA GLY A 160 -0.86 15.09 12.43
C GLY A 160 -0.81 16.43 11.71
N PRO A 161 -1.36 16.48 10.48
CA PRO A 161 -1.43 17.71 9.70
C PRO A 161 -2.24 18.78 10.44
N LEU A 162 -1.63 19.93 10.71
CA LEU A 162 -2.24 21.01 11.48
C LEU A 162 -3.53 21.54 10.84
N ILE A 163 -3.65 21.48 9.51
CA ILE A 163 -4.84 21.92 8.78
C ILE A 163 -6.11 21.16 9.18
N ILE A 164 -5.97 19.91 9.65
CA ILE A 164 -7.10 19.10 10.11
C ILE A 164 -7.64 19.64 11.44
N ARG A 165 -6.75 20.14 12.31
CA ARG A 165 -7.11 20.66 13.62
C ARG A 165 -7.50 22.14 13.58
N PHE A 166 -6.83 22.91 12.74
CA PHE A 166 -7.02 24.34 12.55
C PHE A 166 -7.36 24.63 11.08
N PRO A 167 -8.61 24.39 10.66
CA PRO A 167 -9.01 24.54 9.25
C PRO A 167 -8.89 25.97 8.73
N GLN A 168 -8.93 26.97 9.61
CA GLN A 168 -8.72 28.38 9.27
C GLN A 168 -7.27 28.86 9.46
N GLY A 169 -6.38 27.98 9.95
CA GLY A 169 -5.03 28.32 10.39
C GLY A 169 -4.24 29.21 9.42
N PRO A 170 -4.03 28.80 8.14
CA PRO A 170 -3.21 29.54 7.18
C PRO A 170 -3.74 30.94 6.84
N ARG A 171 -5.01 31.23 7.13
CA ARG A 171 -5.63 32.54 6.85
C ARG A 171 -5.47 33.52 8.00
N HIS A 172 -5.36 33.02 9.23
CA HIS A 172 -5.26 33.83 10.45
C HIS A 172 -3.82 33.98 10.94
N SER A 173 -2.97 32.97 10.77
CA SER A 173 -1.53 33.14 10.90
C SER A 173 -1.02 33.72 9.59
N ALA A 174 -0.29 34.83 9.60
CA ALA A 174 0.26 35.48 8.40
C ALA A 174 1.29 34.63 7.59
N THR A 175 1.26 33.30 7.72
CA THR A 175 2.08 32.32 7.00
C THR A 175 1.36 31.83 5.75
N SER A 176 2.09 31.75 4.63
CA SER A 176 1.55 31.21 3.37
C SER A 176 1.03 29.76 3.56
N PRO A 177 -0.08 29.36 2.90
CA PRO A 177 -0.59 27.98 2.95
C PRO A 177 0.44 26.94 2.48
N ALA A 178 1.38 27.36 1.63
CA ALA A 178 2.48 26.56 1.12
C ALA A 178 3.82 26.84 1.85
N ALA A 179 3.78 27.46 3.03
CA ALA A 179 5.00 27.76 3.78
C ALA A 179 5.73 26.45 4.17
N PRO A 180 7.01 26.30 3.82
CA PRO A 180 7.81 25.19 4.28
C PRO A 180 8.06 25.31 5.80
N LEU A 181 8.04 24.18 6.48
CA LEU A 181 8.25 24.08 7.93
C LEU A 181 9.55 24.74 8.39
N SER A 182 10.62 24.63 7.59
CA SER A 182 11.94 25.20 7.86
C SER A 182 11.97 26.73 7.96
N ARG A 183 10.94 27.44 7.47
CA ARG A 183 10.85 28.91 7.62
C ARG A 183 10.31 29.35 8.97
N VAL A 184 9.62 28.48 9.70
CA VAL A 184 8.91 28.84 10.94
C VAL A 184 9.63 28.33 12.18
N ILE A 185 10.35 27.20 12.08
CA ILE A 185 11.16 26.65 13.16
C ILE A 185 12.62 26.65 12.68
N PRO A 186 13.39 27.73 12.90
CA PRO A 186 14.84 27.66 12.81
C PRO A 186 15.39 26.80 13.97
N ASP A 187 16.44 26.02 13.70
CA ASP A 187 17.12 25.15 14.67
C ASP A 187 17.61 25.91 15.93
#